data_AF-A0AAJ1KH31-F1
#
_entry.id   AF-A0AAJ1KH31-F1
#
_cell.length_a   1.000
_cell.length_b   1.000
_cell.length_c   1.000
_cell.angle_alpha   90.00
_cell.angle_beta   90.00
_cell.angle_gamma   90.00
#
_symmetry.space_group_name_H-M   'P 1'
#
loop_
_entity.id
_entity.type
_entity.pdbx_description
1 polymer ?
#
loop_
_entity_poly.entity_id
_entity_poly.type
_entity_poly.pdbx_seq_one_letter_code
_entity_poly.pdbx_strand_id
1 'polypeptide(L)'
;MSRHQFVQELESTADHIADTSRPDLQVLLRRAALLLRNVGGLSLDPRTDDALTSLAAEMGVAKPDLVEMIVGEWLVANAYLPVPHVLDDESSVGGNA
;
A
#
# COMPACT_ATOMS: atom_id res chain seq x y z
N MET A 1 -3.99 -9.02 16.06
CA MET A 1 -3.04 -10.04 15.59
C MET A 1 -2.31 -9.46 14.40
N SER A 2 -0.99 -9.41 14.39
CA SER A 2 -0.21 -8.91 13.25
C SER A 2 -0.18 -9.95 12.13
N ARG A 3 0.11 -9.54 10.89
CA ARG A 3 0.30 -10.46 9.75
C ARG A 3 1.35 -11.53 10.07
N HIS A 4 2.43 -11.15 10.74
CA HIS A 4 3.51 -12.06 11.13
C HIS A 4 3.02 -13.14 12.12
N GLN A 5 2.24 -12.75 13.13
CA GLN A 5 1.65 -13.71 14.09
C GLN A 5 0.71 -14.70 13.40
N PHE A 6 -0.08 -14.24 12.43
CA PHE A 6 -1.00 -15.11 11.68
C PHE A 6 -0.25 -16.07 10.73
N VAL A 7 0.88 -15.64 10.15
CA VAL A 7 1.75 -16.51 9.36
C VAL A 7 2.35 -17.62 10.24
N GLN A 8 2.85 -17.29 11.42
CA GLN A 8 3.36 -18.29 12.37
C GLN A 8 2.28 -19.29 12.81
N GLU A 9 1.04 -18.83 13.02
CA GLU A 9 -0.09 -19.70 13.32
C GLU A 9 -0.40 -20.66 12.16
N LEU A 10 -0.36 -20.18 10.92
CA LEU A 10 -0.52 -21.02 9.73
C LEU A 10 0.58 -22.08 9.59
N GLU A 11 1.84 -21.70 9.79
CA GLU A 11 2.99 -22.60 9.72
C GLU A 11 2.91 -23.67 10.81
N SER A 12 2.69 -23.26 12.06
CA SER A 12 2.56 -24.19 13.19
C SER A 12 1.37 -25.13 13.03
N THR A 13 0.25 -24.64 12.49
CA THR A 13 -0.92 -25.49 12.22
C THR A 13 -0.66 -26.47 11.07
N ALA A 14 0.13 -26.07 10.06
CA ALA A 14 0.53 -26.97 8.98
C ALA A 14 1.45 -28.08 9.49
N ASP A 15 2.39 -27.77 10.37
CA ASP A 15 3.30 -28.75 11.00
C ASP A 15 2.54 -29.76 11.89
N HIS A 16 1.42 -29.34 12.49
CA HIS A 16 0.56 -30.16 13.37
C HIS A 16 -0.82 -30.44 12.76
N ILE A 17 -0.91 -30.57 11.44
CA ILE A 17 -2.20 -30.68 10.74
C ILE A 17 -3.00 -31.94 11.13
N ALA A 18 -2.32 -33.02 11.49
CA ALA A 18 -2.94 -34.26 11.93
C ALA A 18 -3.64 -34.12 13.30
N ASP A 19 -3.14 -33.22 14.15
CA ASP A 19 -3.67 -32.96 15.49
C ASP A 19 -4.72 -31.85 15.52
N THR A 20 -4.90 -31.15 14.38
CA THR A 20 -5.83 -30.01 14.28
C THR A 20 -7.22 -30.47 13.87
N SER A 21 -8.25 -29.95 14.56
CA SER A 21 -9.63 -30.29 14.23
C SER A 21 -10.02 -29.73 12.85
N ARG A 22 -10.87 -30.47 12.11
CA ARG A 22 -11.40 -30.02 10.81
C ARG A 22 -12.12 -28.65 10.90
N PRO A 23 -12.96 -28.37 11.92
CA PRO A 23 -13.55 -27.05 12.11
C PRO A 23 -12.51 -25.92 12.26
N ASP A 24 -11.45 -26.14 13.06
CA ASP A 24 -10.42 -25.12 13.30
C ASP A 24 -9.62 -24.84 12.03
N LEU A 25 -9.25 -25.89 11.29
CA LEU A 25 -8.67 -25.77 9.94
C LEU A 25 -9.56 -24.94 9.01
N GLN A 26 -10.88 -25.18 9.01
CA GLN A 26 -11.79 -24.44 8.16
C GLN A 26 -11.85 -22.94 8.52
N VAL A 27 -11.80 -22.61 9.80
CA VAL A 27 -11.75 -21.22 10.28
C VAL A 27 -10.43 -20.56 9.90
N LEU A 28 -9.31 -21.23 10.12
CA LEU A 28 -7.97 -20.74 9.81
C LEU A 28 -7.80 -20.46 8.31
N LEU A 29 -8.24 -21.39 7.45
CA LEU A 29 -8.20 -21.24 6.00
C LEU A 29 -9.10 -20.10 5.49
N ARG A 30 -10.28 -19.90 6.08
CA ARG A 30 -11.13 -18.75 5.74
C ARG A 30 -10.47 -17.43 6.10
N ARG A 31 -9.83 -17.35 7.27
CA ARG A 31 -9.07 -16.15 7.69
C ARG A 31 -7.90 -15.88 6.76
N ALA A 32 -7.18 -16.92 6.34
CA ALA A 32 -6.10 -16.81 5.37
C ALA A 32 -6.59 -16.31 4.01
N ALA A 33 -7.69 -16.87 3.50
CA ALA A 33 -8.30 -16.43 2.25
C ALA A 33 -8.76 -14.96 2.30
N LEU A 34 -9.33 -14.51 3.42
CA LEU A 34 -9.71 -13.12 3.63
C LEU A 34 -8.47 -12.21 3.64
N LEU A 35 -7.41 -12.58 4.36
CA LEU A 35 -6.17 -11.81 4.41
C LEU A 35 -5.52 -11.71 3.03
N LEU A 36 -5.43 -12.82 2.29
CA LEU A 36 -4.90 -12.86 0.92
C LEU A 36 -5.73 -12.02 -0.06
N ARG A 37 -7.06 -12.12 0.00
CA ARG A 37 -7.96 -11.28 -0.83
C ARG A 37 -7.82 -9.79 -0.49
N ASN A 38 -7.50 -9.48 0.75
CA ASN A 38 -7.28 -8.13 1.22
C ASN A 38 -5.80 -7.72 1.17
N VAL A 39 -4.92 -8.47 0.48
CA VAL A 39 -3.60 -7.97 0.06
C VAL A 39 -3.83 -6.99 -1.11
N GLY A 40 -4.49 -5.87 -0.81
CA GLY A 40 -4.56 -4.72 -1.68
C GLY A 40 -3.30 -3.90 -1.47
N GLY A 41 -2.25 -4.23 -2.22
CA GLY A 41 -0.98 -3.50 -2.16
C GLY A 41 -0.10 -3.83 -3.36
N LEU A 42 0.66 -2.84 -3.81
CA LEU A 42 1.72 -3.05 -4.79
C LEU A 42 2.81 -3.91 -4.13
N SER A 43 3.15 -5.05 -4.74
CA SER A 43 4.32 -5.82 -4.33
C SER A 43 5.57 -5.10 -4.82
N LEU A 44 6.35 -4.57 -3.89
CA LEU A 44 7.62 -3.92 -4.18
C LEU A 44 8.76 -4.94 -4.04
N ASP A 45 9.86 -4.71 -4.76
CA ASP A 45 11.11 -5.43 -4.50
C ASP A 45 11.52 -5.23 -3.02
N PRO A 46 12.03 -6.26 -2.32
CA PRO A 46 12.36 -6.14 -0.90
C PRO A 46 13.29 -4.97 -0.57
N ARG A 47 14.29 -4.68 -1.41
CA ARG A 47 15.22 -3.56 -1.17
C ARG A 47 14.50 -2.22 -1.30
N THR A 48 13.58 -2.12 -2.25
CA THR A 48 12.74 -0.94 -2.43
C THR A 48 11.78 -0.77 -1.25
N ASP A 49 11.17 -1.84 -0.77
CA ASP A 49 10.26 -1.80 0.38
C ASP A 49 10.99 -1.35 1.66
N ASP A 50 12.20 -1.87 1.90
CA ASP A 50 13.03 -1.50 3.05
C ASP A 50 13.48 -0.02 2.97
N ALA A 51 13.88 0.44 1.79
CA ALA A 51 14.28 1.83 1.56
C ALA A 51 13.11 2.80 1.79
N LEU A 52 11.92 2.49 1.26
CA LEU A 52 10.72 3.30 1.48
C LEU A 52 10.24 3.25 2.94
N THR A 53 10.38 2.11 3.60
CA THR A 53 10.06 1.99 5.04
C THR A 53 10.99 2.87 5.88
N SER A 54 12.28 2.87 5.58
CA SER A 54 13.27 3.71 6.27
C SER A 54 13.03 5.20 6.02
N LEU A 55 12.76 5.57 4.77
CA LEU A 55 12.46 6.95 4.38
C LEU A 55 11.17 7.47 5.03
N ALA A 56 10.11 6.65 5.07
CA ALA A 56 8.86 7.01 5.74
C ALA A 56 9.07 7.26 7.25
N ALA A 57 9.91 6.43 7.89
CA ALA A 57 10.27 6.61 9.29
C ALA A 57 11.07 7.90 9.53
N GLU A 58 12.03 8.22 8.66
CA GLU A 58 12.81 9.46 8.71
C GLU A 58 11.92 10.71 8.53
N MET A 59 10.94 10.62 7.63
CA MET A 59 9.99 11.70 7.35
C MET A 59 8.83 11.77 8.36
N GLY A 60 8.69 10.78 9.26
CA GLY A 60 7.60 10.74 10.24
C GLY A 60 6.20 10.55 9.64
N VAL A 61 6.10 9.94 8.46
CA VAL A 61 4.82 9.69 7.74
C VAL A 61 4.57 8.19 7.61
N ALA A 62 3.32 7.80 7.32
CA ALA A 62 3.03 6.39 7.02
C ALA A 62 3.59 6.03 5.63
N LYS A 63 4.14 4.82 5.48
CA LYS A 63 4.66 4.34 4.19
C LYS A 63 3.64 4.43 3.04
N PRO A 64 2.35 4.08 3.22
CA PRO A 64 1.34 4.24 2.17
C PRO A 64 1.22 5.69 1.68
N ASP A 65 1.19 6.66 2.61
CA ASP A 65 1.08 8.09 2.30
C ASP A 65 2.33 8.58 1.53
N LEU A 66 3.52 8.12 1.92
CA LEU A 66 4.76 8.40 1.19
C LEU A 66 4.71 7.85 -0.24
N VAL A 67 4.24 6.61 -0.43
CA VAL A 67 4.13 6.00 -1.75
C VAL A 67 3.11 6.75 -2.62
N GLU A 68 1.97 7.13 -2.05
CA GLU A 68 0.96 7.94 -2.74
C GLU A 68 1.53 9.29 -3.20
N MET A 69 2.28 9.97 -2.32
CA MET A 69 2.96 11.23 -2.63
C MET A 69 3.98 11.07 -3.75
N ILE A 70 4.88 10.08 -3.67
CA ILE A 70 5.92 9.82 -4.68
C ILE A 70 5.28 9.56 -6.05
N VAL A 71 4.24 8.70 -6.10
CA VAL A 71 3.57 8.36 -7.36
C VAL A 71 2.81 9.57 -7.92
N GLY A 72 2.13 10.35 -7.07
CA GLY A 72 1.43 11.57 -7.48
C GLY A 72 2.38 12.60 -8.09
N GLU A 73 3.46 12.93 -7.39
CA GLU A 73 4.50 13.86 -7.87
C GLU A 73 5.13 13.37 -9.17
N TRP A 74 5.46 12.07 -9.27
CA TRP A 74 6.01 11.49 -10.50
C TRP A 74 5.03 11.61 -11.68
N LEU A 75 3.73 11.36 -11.48
CA LEU A 75 2.72 11.48 -12.53
C LEU A 75 2.55 12.93 -13.01
N VAL A 76 2.60 13.91 -12.10
CA VAL A 76 2.52 15.34 -12.45
C VAL A 76 3.77 15.77 -13.21
N ALA A 77 4.97 15.44 -12.71
CA ALA A 77 6.24 15.79 -13.33
C ALA A 77 6.41 15.20 -14.74
N ASN A 78 5.79 14.05 -15.00
CA ASN A 78 5.80 13.37 -16.30
C ASN A 78 4.54 13.66 -17.15
N ALA A 79 3.74 14.67 -16.78
CA ALA A 79 2.55 15.14 -17.49
C ALA A 79 1.45 14.09 -17.73
N TYR A 80 1.42 13.01 -16.93
CA TYR A 80 0.33 12.02 -16.96
C TYR A 80 -0.91 12.50 -16.21
N LEU A 81 -0.74 13.44 -15.28
CA LEU A 81 -1.81 14.21 -14.69
C LEU A 81 -1.60 15.67 -15.08
N PRO A 82 -2.61 16.35 -15.69
CA PRO A 82 -2.48 17.76 -16.00
C PRO A 82 -2.20 18.49 -14.69
N VAL A 83 -1.14 19.31 -14.68
CA VAL A 83 -0.83 20.22 -13.57
C VAL A 83 -2.13 20.99 -13.28
N PRO A 84 -2.64 20.96 -12.04
CA PRO A 84 -3.72 21.84 -11.65
C PRO A 84 -3.19 23.27 -11.76
N HIS A 85 -3.35 23.89 -12.92
CA HIS A 85 -3.16 25.30 -13.06
C HIS A 85 -4.22 25.92 -12.16
N VAL A 86 -3.81 26.46 -11.01
CA VAL A 86 -4.57 27.53 -10.37
C VAL A 86 -4.65 28.58 -11.47
N LEU A 87 -5.81 28.65 -12.11
CA LEU A 87 -6.10 29.71 -13.04
C LEU A 87 -6.01 30.97 -12.20
N ASP A 88 -4.87 31.65 -12.27
CA ASP A 88 -4.76 33.01 -11.77
C ASP A 88 -5.82 33.79 -12.55
N ASP A 89 -6.90 34.15 -11.86
CA ASP A 89 -8.08 34.85 -12.36
C ASP A 89 -7.76 36.31 -12.76
N GLU A 90 -6.55 36.57 -13.24
CA GLU A 90 -6.06 37.90 -13.63
C GLU A 90 -5.48 37.91 -15.06
N SER A 91 -5.97 37.06 -15.98
CA SER A 91 -5.80 37.35 -17.40
C SER A 91 -6.79 38.45 -17.83
N SER A 92 -6.56 39.67 -17.33
CA SER A 92 -7.11 40.88 -17.92
C SER A 92 -6.49 41.03 -19.31
N VAL A 93 -7.08 40.37 -20.31
CA VAL A 93 -6.74 40.62 -21.71
C VAL A 93 -7.41 41.93 -22.07
N GLY A 94 -6.65 43.02 -21.94
CA GLY A 94 -6.99 44.32 -22.48
C GLY A 94 -7.03 44.24 -24.01
N GLY A 95 -8.16 43.75 -24.54
CA GLY A 95 -8.46 43.82 -25.97
C GLY A 95 -8.63 45.28 -26.36
N ASN A 96 -7.65 45.81 -27.10
CA ASN A 96 -7.86 47.02 -27.88
C ASN A 96 -8.48 46.63 -29.23
N ALA A 97 -9.47 47.45 -29.61
CA ALA A 97 -10.43 47.27 -30.69
C ALA A 97 -9.87 46.94 -32.08
#